data_AF-A0A0L9YBC9-F1
#
_entry.id   AF-A0A0L9YBC9-F1
#
_cell.length_a   1.000
_cell.length_b   1.000
_cell.length_c   1.000
_cell.angle_alpha   90.00
_cell.angle_beta   90.00
_cell.angle_gamma   90.00
#
_symmetry.space_group_name_H-M   'P 1'
#
loop_
_entity.id
_entity.type
_entity.pdbx_description
1 polymer ?
#
loop_
_entity_poly.entity_id
_entity_poly.type
_entity_poly.pdbx_seq_one_letter_code
_entity_poly.pdbx_strand_id
1 'polypeptide(L)'
;MSNFKRQYLNSDERNFYMICKSFIQMINGERNLNNKITNEIWIEWSRKGMLTPSMQKNLKLVRSYLNKFCDELEENLDQKERDKLEKQLIKFDYRLIDDYTLKKLFRDLEDRYKYVVMEREKFIPIIEEVAEINCVGCTQDYKNCILFKAFDDINLERVDEESNCPYAVDLSKCKPEEVKMIEKFKEKLKSKNQFRK
;
A
#
# COMPACT_ATOMS: atom_id res chain seq x y z
N MET A 1 -41.46 2.93 -10.71
CA MET A 1 -40.08 3.01 -11.26
C MET A 1 -39.16 3.34 -10.10
N SER A 2 -38.12 2.55 -9.87
CA SER A 2 -37.24 2.68 -8.70
C SER A 2 -36.59 4.08 -8.64
N ASN A 3 -36.77 4.80 -7.53
CA ASN A 3 -36.17 6.11 -7.24
C ASN A 3 -34.66 6.04 -6.90
N PHE A 4 -34.03 4.88 -7.04
CA PHE A 4 -32.63 4.69 -6.69
C PHE A 4 -31.75 4.86 -7.93
N LYS A 5 -31.25 6.09 -8.13
CA LYS A 5 -30.15 6.36 -9.06
C LYS A 5 -28.84 5.89 -8.41
N ARG A 6 -27.97 5.24 -9.18
CA ARG A 6 -26.64 4.82 -8.70
C ARG A 6 -25.79 6.07 -8.44
N GLN A 7 -25.36 6.27 -7.19
CA GLN A 7 -24.59 7.44 -6.75
C GLN A 7 -23.09 7.18 -6.60
N TYR A 8 -22.59 6.13 -7.26
CA TYR A 8 -21.19 5.72 -7.22
C TYR A 8 -20.70 5.31 -8.62
N LEU A 9 -19.40 5.42 -8.83
CA LEU A 9 -18.74 4.97 -10.06
C LEU A 9 -18.19 3.56 -9.89
N ASN A 10 -18.26 2.75 -10.94
CA ASN A 10 -17.50 1.51 -11.03
C ASN A 10 -16.01 1.80 -11.32
N SER A 11 -15.19 0.76 -11.42
CA SER A 11 -13.74 0.92 -11.60
C SER A 11 -13.37 1.66 -12.89
N ASP A 12 -14.04 1.34 -14.00
CA ASP A 12 -13.73 1.92 -15.31
C ASP A 12 -14.19 3.37 -15.41
N GLU A 13 -15.40 3.65 -14.92
CA GLU A 13 -15.97 4.99 -14.84
C GLU A 13 -15.11 5.91 -13.97
N ARG A 14 -14.67 5.40 -12.81
CA ARG A 14 -13.76 6.11 -11.93
C ARG A 14 -12.43 6.39 -12.62
N ASN A 15 -11.84 5.40 -13.29
CA ASN A 15 -10.58 5.59 -13.98
C ASN A 15 -10.69 6.68 -15.07
N PHE A 16 -11.76 6.63 -15.87
CA PHE A 16 -12.02 7.63 -16.89
C PHE A 16 -12.19 9.04 -16.28
N TYR A 17 -13.00 9.17 -15.22
CA TYR A 17 -13.18 10.43 -14.49
C TYR A 17 -11.84 10.99 -13.98
N MET A 18 -11.01 10.14 -13.37
CA MET A 18 -9.70 10.53 -12.84
C MET A 18 -8.77 11.03 -13.95
N ILE A 19 -8.77 10.38 -15.12
CA ILE A 19 -8.01 10.84 -16.29
C ILE A 19 -8.52 12.20 -16.75
N CYS A 20 -9.85 12.40 -16.85
CA CYS A 20 -10.44 13.67 -17.26
C CYS A 20 -10.03 14.83 -16.34
N LYS A 21 -10.22 14.70 -15.03
CA LYS A 21 -9.84 15.76 -14.06
C LYS A 21 -8.33 16.02 -14.07
N SER A 22 -7.52 14.97 -14.15
CA SER A 22 -6.06 15.13 -14.22
C SER A 22 -5.58 15.81 -15.49
N PHE A 23 -6.31 15.61 -16.60
CA PHE A 23 -6.05 16.29 -17.86
C PHE A 23 -6.49 17.77 -17.79
N ILE A 24 -7.61 18.08 -17.13
CA ILE A 24 -8.03 19.45 -16.85
C ILE A 24 -6.97 20.19 -16.01
N GLN A 25 -6.51 19.59 -14.92
CA GLN A 25 -5.44 20.14 -14.07
C GLN A 25 -4.18 20.40 -14.89
N MET A 26 -3.79 19.45 -15.74
CA MET A 26 -2.67 19.61 -16.66
C MET A 26 -2.86 20.80 -17.59
N ILE A 27 -4.04 20.95 -18.20
CA ILE A 27 -4.38 22.09 -19.06
C ILE A 27 -4.25 23.42 -18.31
N ASN A 28 -4.70 23.49 -17.05
CA ASN A 28 -4.61 24.69 -16.22
C ASN A 28 -3.19 24.96 -15.70
N GLY A 29 -2.21 24.09 -15.95
CA GLY A 29 -0.86 24.25 -15.40
C GLY A 29 -0.77 23.90 -13.90
N GLU A 30 -1.80 23.24 -13.37
CA GLU A 30 -1.87 22.72 -12.02
C GLU A 30 -1.13 21.36 -12.01
N ARG A 31 0.21 21.33 -11.87
CA ARG A 31 0.94 20.04 -11.78
C ARG A 31 1.98 19.86 -10.65
N ASN A 32 2.22 18.59 -10.32
CA ASN A 32 2.12 17.97 -8.99
C ASN A 32 3.45 17.39 -8.41
N LEU A 33 3.35 16.78 -7.21
CA LEU A 33 4.36 16.35 -6.20
C LEU A 33 5.20 17.47 -5.58
N ASN A 34 5.59 18.46 -6.36
CA ASN A 34 6.46 19.56 -5.92
C ASN A 34 5.76 20.93 -5.83
N ASN A 35 4.41 20.99 -5.93
CA ASN A 35 3.61 22.23 -5.91
C ASN A 35 4.07 23.31 -6.94
N LYS A 36 4.65 22.91 -8.07
CA LYS A 36 5.05 23.87 -9.11
C LYS A 36 3.87 24.20 -10.01
N ILE A 37 3.19 25.29 -9.70
CA ILE A 37 2.14 25.86 -10.54
C ILE A 37 2.80 26.57 -11.72
N THR A 38 2.45 26.18 -12.94
CA THR A 38 2.79 26.94 -14.16
C THR A 38 1.55 27.66 -14.67
N ASN A 39 1.72 28.59 -15.61
CA ASN A 39 0.57 29.14 -16.33
C ASN A 39 -0.16 28.03 -17.10
N GLU A 40 -1.37 28.34 -17.56
CA GLU A 40 -2.14 27.40 -18.38
C GLU A 40 -1.37 27.05 -19.67
N ILE A 41 -1.55 25.81 -20.12
CA ILE A 41 -0.78 25.24 -21.25
C ILE A 41 -0.87 26.13 -22.49
N TRP A 42 -2.03 26.71 -22.77
CA TRP A 42 -2.14 27.59 -23.95
C TRP A 42 -1.31 28.87 -23.82
N ILE A 43 -1.08 29.40 -22.62
CA ILE A 43 -0.22 30.59 -22.44
C ILE A 43 1.21 30.19 -22.73
N GLU A 44 1.67 29.11 -22.09
CA GLU A 44 3.04 28.62 -22.23
C GLU A 44 3.38 28.22 -23.66
N TRP A 45 2.48 27.50 -24.33
CA TRP A 45 2.73 27.01 -25.68
C TRP A 45 2.54 28.10 -26.73
N SER A 46 1.62 29.06 -26.53
CA SER A 46 1.51 30.22 -27.41
C SER A 46 2.77 31.09 -27.33
N ARG A 47 3.30 31.30 -26.12
CA ARG A 47 4.58 32.02 -25.92
C ARG A 47 5.75 31.36 -26.67
N LYS A 48 5.73 30.03 -26.77
CA LYS A 48 6.75 29.24 -27.48
C LYS A 48 6.48 29.10 -28.98
N GLY A 49 5.41 29.69 -29.50
CA GLY A 49 5.03 29.56 -30.92
C GLY A 49 4.53 28.17 -31.31
N MET A 50 4.15 27.33 -30.34
CA MET A 50 3.72 25.94 -30.56
C MET A 50 2.22 25.80 -30.79
N LEU A 51 1.44 26.88 -30.65
CA LEU A 51 0.00 26.89 -30.88
C LEU A 51 -0.40 27.94 -31.91
N THR A 52 -1.27 27.53 -32.83
CA THR A 52 -2.05 28.47 -33.64
C THR A 52 -3.25 28.99 -32.84
N PRO A 53 -3.84 30.15 -33.22
CA PRO A 53 -5.05 30.65 -32.56
C PRO A 53 -6.23 29.66 -32.60
N SER A 54 -6.35 28.88 -33.68
CA SER A 54 -7.37 27.83 -33.81
C SER A 54 -7.15 26.70 -32.80
N MET A 55 -5.90 26.21 -32.68
CA MET A 55 -5.56 25.17 -31.70
C MET A 55 -5.80 25.64 -30.26
N GLN A 56 -5.45 26.88 -29.95
CA GLN A 56 -5.73 27.48 -28.63
C GLN A 56 -7.23 27.55 -28.34
N LYS A 57 -8.06 27.95 -29.33
CA LYS A 57 -9.51 27.97 -29.19
C LYS A 57 -10.04 26.56 -28.89
N ASN A 58 -9.58 25.56 -29.64
CA ASN A 58 -10.00 24.17 -29.46
C ASN A 58 -9.59 23.63 -28.08
N LEU A 59 -8.38 23.94 -27.60
CA LEU A 59 -7.91 23.49 -26.29
C LEU A 59 -8.76 24.09 -25.15
N LYS A 60 -9.11 25.37 -25.24
CA LYS A 60 -10.02 26.03 -24.29
C LYS A 60 -11.41 25.41 -24.32
N LEU A 61 -11.90 25.04 -25.50
CA LEU A 61 -13.19 24.40 -25.67
C LEU A 61 -13.23 23.02 -25.02
N VAL A 62 -12.19 22.21 -25.23
CA VAL A 62 -12.01 20.90 -24.58
C VAL A 62 -12.03 21.05 -23.06
N ARG A 63 -11.28 22.01 -22.50
CA ARG A 63 -11.32 22.30 -21.06
C ARG A 63 -12.74 22.56 -20.57
N SER A 64 -13.47 23.44 -21.25
CA SER A 64 -14.81 23.84 -20.82
C SER A 64 -15.81 22.68 -20.85
N TYR A 65 -15.79 21.84 -21.89
CA TYR A 65 -16.72 20.71 -21.96
C TYR A 65 -16.34 19.56 -21.04
N LEU A 66 -15.04 19.30 -20.83
CA LEU A 66 -14.61 18.31 -19.85
C LEU A 66 -14.98 18.72 -18.42
N ASN A 67 -14.85 20.01 -18.07
CA ASN A 67 -15.31 20.51 -16.78
C ASN A 67 -16.80 20.27 -16.58
N LYS A 68 -17.63 20.69 -17.55
CA LYS A 68 -19.08 20.46 -17.50
C LYS A 68 -19.43 18.99 -17.32
N PHE A 69 -18.79 18.11 -18.08
CA PHE A 69 -18.99 16.67 -17.95
C PHE A 69 -18.65 16.18 -16.53
N CYS A 70 -17.50 16.57 -15.97
CA CYS A 70 -17.11 16.18 -14.62
C CYS A 70 -18.07 16.74 -13.56
N ASP A 71 -18.47 18.00 -13.68
CA ASP A 71 -19.35 18.67 -12.73
C ASP A 71 -20.74 18.00 -12.72
N GLU A 72 -21.33 17.76 -13.90
CA GLU A 72 -22.59 17.02 -14.03
C GLU A 72 -22.48 15.58 -13.51
N LEU A 73 -21.33 14.93 -13.68
CA LEU A 73 -21.09 13.59 -13.13
C LEU A 73 -21.05 13.64 -11.60
N GLU A 74 -20.35 14.60 -11.01
CA GLU A 74 -20.23 14.78 -9.56
C GLU A 74 -21.56 15.12 -8.87
N GLU A 75 -22.46 15.85 -9.55
CA GLU A 75 -23.83 16.09 -9.08
C GLU A 75 -24.61 14.79 -8.88
N ASN A 76 -24.26 13.74 -9.64
CA ASN A 76 -24.90 12.43 -9.53
C ASN A 76 -24.29 11.53 -8.44
N LEU A 77 -23.16 11.94 -7.85
CA LEU A 77 -22.46 11.16 -6.83
C LEU A 77 -22.88 11.59 -5.42
N ASP A 78 -22.79 10.66 -4.47
CA ASP A 78 -22.94 10.99 -3.07
C ASP A 78 -21.69 11.73 -2.55
N GLN A 79 -21.84 12.45 -1.44
CA GLN A 79 -20.73 13.22 -0.87
C GLN A 79 -19.53 12.33 -0.52
N LYS A 80 -19.79 11.09 -0.08
CA LYS A 80 -18.76 10.15 0.33
C LYS A 80 -17.88 9.70 -0.84
N GLU A 81 -18.45 9.38 -2.00
CA GLU A 81 -17.65 9.05 -3.18
C GLU A 81 -16.95 10.29 -3.74
N ARG A 82 -17.56 11.49 -3.70
CA ARG A 82 -16.87 12.73 -4.08
C ARG A 82 -15.62 12.99 -3.24
N ASP A 83 -15.73 12.94 -1.92
CA ASP A 83 -14.60 13.17 -1.00
C ASP A 83 -13.47 12.15 -1.23
N LYS A 84 -13.84 10.91 -1.55
CA LYS A 84 -12.89 9.83 -1.87
C LYS A 84 -12.17 10.10 -3.18
N LEU A 85 -12.89 10.53 -4.22
CA LEU A 85 -12.32 10.88 -5.52
C LEU A 85 -11.38 12.09 -5.41
N GLU A 86 -11.75 13.12 -4.64
CA GLU A 86 -10.90 14.29 -4.42
C GLU A 86 -9.59 13.92 -3.71
N LYS A 87 -9.68 13.10 -2.64
CA LYS A 87 -8.50 12.57 -1.94
C LYS A 87 -7.59 11.76 -2.86
N GLN A 88 -8.15 11.00 -3.80
CA GLN A 88 -7.39 10.27 -4.81
C GLN A 88 -6.75 11.24 -5.81
N LEU A 89 -7.47 12.26 -6.26
CA LEU A 89 -7.00 13.23 -7.25
C LEU A 89 -5.80 14.03 -6.74
N ILE A 90 -5.81 14.45 -5.47
CA ILE A 90 -4.68 15.16 -4.83
C ILE A 90 -3.38 14.33 -4.92
N LYS A 91 -3.48 13.01 -4.82
CA LYS A 91 -2.34 12.08 -4.82
C LYS A 91 -1.98 11.56 -6.21
N PHE A 92 -2.79 11.86 -7.22
CA PHE A 92 -2.65 11.30 -8.55
C PHE A 92 -2.01 12.33 -9.49
N ASP A 93 -0.96 11.91 -10.19
CA ASP A 93 -0.32 12.70 -11.26
C ASP A 93 -0.36 11.88 -12.54
N TYR A 94 -1.11 12.37 -13.53
CA TYR A 94 -1.27 11.67 -14.80
C TYR A 94 -0.05 11.89 -15.71
N ARG A 95 0.96 11.01 -15.64
CA ARG A 95 2.11 11.07 -16.56
C ARG A 95 2.06 9.94 -17.56
N LEU A 96 2.32 10.26 -18.82
CA LEU A 96 2.72 9.25 -19.79
C LEU A 96 4.16 8.87 -19.44
N ILE A 97 4.31 7.66 -18.90
CA ILE A 97 5.59 7.06 -18.57
C ILE A 97 5.85 6.00 -19.64
N ASP A 98 7.03 6.01 -20.23
CA ASP A 98 7.43 4.98 -21.18
C ASP A 98 7.71 3.65 -20.47
N ASP A 99 7.60 2.56 -21.21
CA ASP A 99 7.67 1.20 -20.69
C ASP A 99 8.99 0.91 -19.97
N TYR A 100 10.07 1.55 -20.41
CA TYR A 100 11.39 1.47 -19.78
C TYR A 100 11.41 2.11 -18.39
N THR A 101 10.89 3.33 -18.24
CA THR A 101 10.83 4.03 -16.95
C THR A 101 9.91 3.31 -15.97
N LEU A 102 8.81 2.75 -16.46
CA LEU A 102 7.91 1.91 -15.66
C LEU A 102 8.65 0.66 -15.13
N LYS A 103 9.34 -0.08 -15.99
CA LYS A 103 10.16 -1.24 -15.60
C LYS A 103 11.31 -0.88 -14.65
N LYS A 104 11.87 0.32 -14.76
CA LYS A 104 12.88 0.81 -13.83
C LYS A 104 12.28 1.12 -12.46
N LEU A 105 11.13 1.79 -12.41
CA LEU A 105 10.41 2.05 -11.16
C LEU A 105 10.01 0.76 -10.46
N PHE A 106 9.49 -0.23 -11.20
CA PHE A 106 9.16 -1.54 -10.63
C PHE A 106 10.39 -2.26 -10.07
N ARG A 107 11.53 -2.24 -10.77
CA ARG A 107 12.79 -2.77 -10.23
C ARG A 107 13.25 -2.04 -8.97
N ASP A 108 13.21 -0.70 -8.99
CA ASP A 108 13.59 0.12 -7.83
C ASP A 108 12.62 -0.06 -6.63
N LEU A 109 11.38 -0.47 -6.89
CA LEU A 109 10.40 -0.84 -5.87
C LEU A 109 10.65 -2.25 -5.35
N GLU A 110 10.87 -3.23 -6.23
CA GLU A 110 11.23 -4.61 -5.87
C GLU A 110 12.52 -4.66 -5.05
N ASP A 111 13.54 -3.90 -5.43
CA ASP A 111 14.81 -3.78 -4.70
C ASP A 111 14.62 -3.14 -3.31
N ARG A 112 13.56 -2.34 -3.12
CA ARG A 112 13.22 -1.67 -1.85
C ARG A 112 12.23 -2.45 -0.99
N TYR A 113 11.35 -3.26 -1.59
CA TYR A 113 10.44 -4.16 -0.89
C TYR A 113 11.19 -5.45 -0.50
N LYS A 114 12.06 -5.35 0.51
CA LYS A 114 12.71 -6.50 1.16
C LYS A 114 11.75 -7.36 2.02
N TYR A 115 10.45 -7.28 1.78
CA TYR A 115 9.45 -8.01 2.55
C TYR A 115 9.05 -9.28 1.80
N VAL A 116 9.13 -10.42 2.47
CA VAL A 116 8.59 -11.68 1.97
C VAL A 116 7.06 -11.60 2.05
N VAL A 117 6.39 -11.64 0.90
CA VAL A 117 4.92 -11.75 0.85
C VAL A 117 4.56 -13.23 0.89
N MET A 118 3.84 -13.65 1.93
CA MET A 118 3.40 -15.04 2.14
C MET A 118 1.93 -15.08 2.55
N GLU A 119 1.21 -16.11 2.11
CA GLU A 119 -0.16 -16.37 2.58
C GLU A 119 -0.17 -16.68 4.08
N ARG A 120 -1.15 -16.13 4.81
CA ARG A 120 -1.25 -16.29 6.27
C ARG A 120 -1.27 -17.76 6.71
N GLU A 121 -1.95 -18.61 5.95
CA GLU A 121 -2.06 -20.05 6.24
C GLU A 121 -0.69 -20.78 6.17
N LYS A 122 0.23 -20.29 5.33
CA LYS A 122 1.60 -20.83 5.24
C LYS A 122 2.53 -20.20 6.27
N PHE A 123 2.25 -18.96 6.65
CA PHE A 123 3.08 -18.17 7.55
C PHE A 123 2.91 -18.56 9.03
N ILE A 124 1.66 -18.76 9.47
CA ILE A 124 1.34 -19.15 10.86
C ILE A 124 2.17 -20.35 11.34
N PRO A 125 2.19 -21.52 10.65
CA PRO A 125 2.93 -22.68 11.14
C PRO A 125 4.44 -22.44 11.21
N ILE A 126 5.00 -21.62 10.30
CA ILE A 126 6.43 -21.29 10.30
C ILE A 126 6.78 -20.43 11.53
N ILE A 127 5.95 -19.44 11.84
CA ILE A 127 6.19 -18.57 13.01
C ILE A 127 5.99 -19.32 14.31
N GLU A 128 4.97 -20.18 14.39
CA GLU A 128 4.75 -21.05 15.55
C GLU A 128 5.99 -21.93 15.81
N GLU A 129 6.51 -22.61 14.80
CA GLU A 129 7.74 -23.42 14.94
C GLU A 129 8.94 -22.57 15.38
N VAL A 130 9.13 -21.38 14.80
CA VAL A 130 10.24 -20.49 15.14
C VAL A 130 10.12 -19.96 16.58
N ALA A 131 8.92 -19.57 17.00
CA ALA A 131 8.65 -19.08 18.35
C ALA A 131 8.82 -20.20 19.38
N GLU A 132 8.31 -21.40 19.11
CA GLU A 132 8.49 -22.56 20.00
C GLU A 132 9.97 -22.89 20.23
N ILE A 133 10.79 -22.81 19.18
CA ILE A 133 12.22 -23.12 19.28
C ILE A 133 12.99 -22.06 20.08
N ASN A 134 12.69 -20.79 19.87
CA ASN A 134 13.54 -19.69 20.33
C ASN A 134 13.00 -18.96 21.56
N CYS A 135 11.71 -19.01 21.83
CA CYS A 135 11.07 -18.24 22.90
C CYS A 135 10.75 -19.08 24.15
N VAL A 136 10.58 -20.40 24.01
CA VAL A 136 10.25 -21.31 25.13
C VAL A 136 11.46 -21.49 26.05
N GLY A 137 11.36 -20.97 27.28
CA GLY A 137 12.47 -20.95 28.25
C GLY A 137 13.57 -19.95 27.90
N CYS A 138 13.27 -18.94 27.07
CA CYS A 138 14.23 -17.90 26.73
C CYS A 138 14.48 -16.97 27.93
N THR A 139 15.75 -16.74 28.25
CA THR A 139 16.19 -15.83 29.33
C THR A 139 16.88 -14.57 28.79
N GLN A 140 16.91 -14.38 27.47
CA GLN A 140 17.56 -13.24 26.84
C GLN A 140 16.69 -11.97 26.97
N ASP A 141 17.35 -10.81 27.05
CA ASP A 141 16.71 -9.50 27.00
C ASP A 141 16.17 -9.24 25.59
N TYR A 142 14.88 -8.90 25.50
CA TYR A 142 14.19 -8.61 24.25
C TYR A 142 14.89 -7.54 23.39
N LYS A 143 15.61 -6.59 23.99
CA LYS A 143 16.29 -5.51 23.26
C LYS A 143 17.31 -6.01 22.24
N ASN A 144 17.91 -7.17 22.50
CA ASN A 144 18.92 -7.79 21.63
C ASN A 144 18.35 -9.00 20.87
N CYS A 145 17.05 -9.28 20.99
CA CYS A 145 16.41 -10.41 20.36
C CYS A 145 16.05 -10.07 18.90
N ILE A 146 16.63 -10.81 17.96
CA ILE A 146 16.38 -10.66 16.52
C ILE A 146 14.90 -10.93 16.18
N LEU A 147 14.26 -11.84 16.92
CA LEU A 147 12.87 -12.22 16.70
C LEU A 147 11.88 -11.22 17.29
N PHE A 148 12.23 -10.52 18.37
CA PHE A 148 11.33 -9.58 19.04
C PHE A 148 10.81 -8.52 18.08
N LYS A 149 11.71 -7.87 17.33
CA LYS A 149 11.33 -6.84 16.36
C LYS A 149 10.49 -7.42 15.22
N ALA A 150 10.84 -8.62 14.73
CA ALA A 150 10.08 -9.27 13.68
C ALA A 150 8.66 -9.64 14.12
N PHE A 151 8.46 -10.07 15.38
CA PHE A 151 7.16 -10.40 15.95
C PHE A 151 6.32 -9.16 16.26
N ASP A 152 6.94 -8.09 16.73
CA ASP A 152 6.27 -6.80 16.98
C ASP A 152 5.84 -6.14 15.66
N ASP A 153 6.70 -6.17 14.63
CA ASP A 153 6.41 -5.62 13.29
C ASP A 153 5.20 -6.32 12.61
N ILE A 154 4.95 -7.60 12.92
CA ILE A 154 3.80 -8.37 12.39
C ILE A 154 2.60 -8.41 13.35
N ASN A 155 2.67 -7.71 14.49
CA ASN A 155 1.67 -7.74 15.56
C ASN A 155 1.31 -9.16 16.02
N LEU A 156 2.32 -10.00 16.23
CA LEU A 156 2.11 -11.32 16.83
C LEU A 156 1.53 -11.14 18.24
N GLU A 157 0.55 -11.96 18.59
CA GLU A 157 -0.03 -11.96 19.92
C GLU A 157 1.05 -12.23 20.98
N ARG A 158 1.05 -11.42 22.04
CA ARG A 158 1.97 -11.59 23.17
C ARG A 158 1.44 -12.72 24.04
N VAL A 159 2.34 -13.60 24.45
CA VAL A 159 1.96 -14.83 25.15
C VAL A 159 1.90 -14.58 26.66
N ASP A 160 2.98 -14.04 27.24
CA ASP A 160 3.09 -13.73 28.66
C ASP A 160 3.93 -12.45 28.87
N GLU A 161 3.55 -11.62 29.84
CA GLU A 161 4.29 -10.41 30.23
C GLU A 161 5.52 -10.75 31.11
N GLU A 162 6.40 -11.61 30.62
CA GLU A 162 7.63 -11.95 31.33
C GLU A 162 8.59 -10.76 31.40
N SER A 163 9.33 -10.67 32.50
CA SER A 163 10.23 -9.55 32.79
C SER A 163 11.34 -9.35 31.74
N ASN A 164 11.69 -10.40 31.00
CA ASN A 164 12.75 -10.36 29.99
C ASN A 164 12.24 -10.18 28.56
N CYS A 165 11.03 -10.63 28.22
CA CYS A 165 10.45 -10.48 26.88
C CYS A 165 8.95 -10.84 26.89
N PRO A 166 8.06 -10.05 26.23
CA PRO A 166 6.62 -10.33 26.17
C PRO A 166 6.21 -11.53 25.31
N TYR A 167 7.18 -12.17 24.64
CA TYR A 167 6.97 -13.40 23.87
C TYR A 167 7.65 -14.61 24.53
N ALA A 168 8.40 -14.42 25.61
CA ALA A 168 9.03 -15.53 26.32
C ALA A 168 7.98 -16.25 27.18
N VAL A 169 8.13 -17.58 27.26
CA VAL A 169 7.28 -18.41 28.11
C VAL A 169 8.16 -19.07 29.17
N ASP A 170 7.82 -18.86 30.43
CA ASP A 170 8.45 -19.56 31.55
C ASP A 170 7.91 -20.98 31.66
N LEU A 171 8.81 -21.94 31.42
CA LEU A 171 8.54 -23.37 31.55
C LEU A 171 8.08 -23.79 32.95
N SER A 172 8.39 -23.00 33.99
CA SER A 172 7.92 -23.28 35.35
C SER A 172 6.41 -23.10 35.51
N LYS A 173 5.78 -22.31 34.63
CA LYS A 173 4.33 -22.07 34.61
C LYS A 173 3.57 -23.08 33.73
N CYS A 174 4.29 -23.85 32.90
CA CYS A 174 3.68 -24.87 32.05
C CYS A 174 3.20 -26.08 32.86
N LYS A 175 2.10 -26.70 32.42
CA LYS A 175 1.61 -27.95 33.02
C LYS A 175 2.61 -29.09 32.76
N PRO A 176 2.67 -30.11 33.63
CA PRO A 176 3.58 -31.25 33.47
C PRO A 176 3.45 -32.00 32.14
N GLU A 177 2.26 -31.95 31.53
CA GLU A 177 1.98 -32.55 30.22
C GLU A 177 2.57 -31.74 29.06
N GLU A 178 2.52 -30.41 29.16
CA GLU A 178 3.08 -29.47 28.18
C GLU A 178 4.60 -29.52 28.20
N VAL A 179 5.22 -29.60 29.38
CA VAL A 179 6.68 -29.76 29.53
C VAL A 179 7.17 -31.04 28.86
N LYS A 180 6.45 -32.17 29.05
CA LYS A 180 6.79 -33.44 28.38
C LYS A 180 6.63 -33.40 26.86
N MET A 181 5.66 -32.64 26.35
CA MET A 181 5.52 -32.41 24.91
C MET A 181 6.71 -31.58 24.38
N ILE A 182 7.07 -30.51 25.08
CA ILE A 182 8.20 -29.64 24.72
C ILE A 182 9.52 -30.40 24.68
N GLU A 183 9.80 -31.25 25.68
CA GLU A 183 11.03 -32.06 25.72
C GLU A 183 11.09 -33.08 24.57
N LYS A 184 10.01 -33.83 24.34
CA LYS A 184 9.91 -34.77 23.21
C LYS A 184 10.06 -34.07 21.86
N PHE A 185 9.55 -32.84 21.75
CA PHE A 185 9.63 -32.07 20.52
C PHE A 185 11.04 -31.53 20.28
N LYS A 186 11.71 -31.02 21.33
CA LYS A 186 13.14 -30.63 21.27
C LYS A 186 14.03 -31.78 20.79
N GLU A 187 13.76 -33.01 21.24
CA GLU A 187 14.48 -34.19 20.76
C GLU A 187 14.17 -34.54 19.30
N LYS A 188 12.89 -34.49 18.90
CA LYS A 188 12.46 -34.72 17.51
C LYS A 188 13.02 -33.67 16.54
N LEU A 189 13.25 -32.45 17.00
CA LEU A 189 13.83 -31.38 16.20
C LEU A 189 15.35 -31.55 16.05
N LYS A 190 16.06 -32.00 17.09
CA LYS A 190 17.47 -32.38 16.97
C LYS A 190 17.67 -33.44 15.87
N SER A 191 16.76 -34.42 15.76
CA SER A 191 16.85 -35.48 14.77
C SER A 191 16.43 -35.08 13.34
N LYS A 192 15.66 -33.99 13.18
CA LYS A 192 15.28 -33.43 11.86
C LYS A 192 16.29 -32.44 11.30
N ASN A 193 17.31 -32.07 12.07
CA ASN A 193 18.33 -31.14 11.61
C ASN A 193 19.35 -31.87 10.73
N GLN A 194 19.20 -31.77 9.40
CA GLN A 194 20.06 -32.42 8.41
C GLN A 194 21.57 -32.04 8.50
N PHE A 195 21.93 -31.05 9.31
CA PHE A 195 23.30 -30.55 9.49
C PHE A 195 23.87 -30.76 10.91
N ARG A 196 23.09 -31.33 11.85
CA ARG A 196 23.61 -31.76 13.16
C ARG A 196 23.59 -33.27 13.23
N LYS A 197 24.72 -33.89 12.91
CA LYS A 197 25.06 -35.24 13.38
C LYS A 197 25.53 -35.17 14.82
#